data_AF-A0A6C0G4N4-F1
#
_entry.id   AF-A0A6C0G4N4-F1
#
_cell.length_a   1.000
_cell.length_b   1.000
_cell.length_c   1.000
_cell.angle_alpha   90.00
_cell.angle_beta   90.00
_cell.angle_gamma   90.00
#
_symmetry.space_group_name_H-M   'P 1'
#
loop_
_entity.id
_entity.type
_entity.pdbx_description
1 polymer ?
#
loop_
_entity_poly.entity_id
_entity_poly.type
_entity_poly.pdbx_seq_one_letter_code
_entity_poly.pdbx_strand_id
1 'polypeptide(L)'
;MLRRLHKIGIATFIVVLLGSQFYGIGMASSEQTLDQLRASIFARLEARETRIDFDYVGDRKELSARIGSLLKGVFAQDDYLAYNVDSYLYTIRTRNGAAKINLAVAYRESAVETSIVDAKVRALLPGILANAAGEERQARAIHDWIVTHVAYDESLQHYTAYDALTSGTSVCQGYALLAFRMLQLAGFETRIVEGSVQSGSHVWNLVKVNGRWYHMDATWDDPVPDRPGRVGYAYFLKTDAQMERDHQWTKRYPAAE
;
A
#
# COMPACT_ATOMS: atom_id res chain seq x y z
N MET A 1 15.36 -42.69 -26.03
CA MET A 1 14.27 -42.18 -26.89
C MET A 1 13.78 -40.86 -26.27
N LEU A 2 13.99 -39.70 -26.91
CA LEU A 2 13.80 -38.38 -26.27
C LEU A 2 13.32 -37.31 -27.28
N ARG A 3 12.15 -36.69 -27.05
CA ARG A 3 11.62 -35.46 -27.70
C ARG A 3 10.68 -34.77 -26.69
N ARG A 4 10.92 -33.50 -26.29
CA ARG A 4 10.43 -32.24 -26.89
C ARG A 4 8.88 -32.14 -26.87
N LEU A 5 8.23 -31.09 -26.34
CA LEU A 5 8.64 -29.77 -25.81
C LEU A 5 7.62 -29.31 -24.69
N HIS A 6 7.50 -28.08 -24.15
CA HIS A 6 7.82 -26.74 -24.67
C HIS A 6 8.29 -25.66 -23.64
N LYS A 7 7.49 -24.61 -23.33
CA LYS A 7 7.83 -23.37 -22.59
C LYS A 7 6.71 -22.97 -21.61
N ILE A 8 7.09 -22.47 -20.41
CA ILE A 8 6.68 -21.15 -19.89
C ILE A 8 7.97 -20.49 -19.38
N GLY A 9 8.13 -19.17 -19.53
CA GLY A 9 9.35 -18.46 -19.11
C GLY A 9 9.18 -17.73 -17.78
N ILE A 10 10.20 -17.79 -16.91
CA ILE A 10 10.32 -16.95 -15.71
C ILE A 10 11.42 -15.93 -15.98
N ALA A 11 11.08 -14.64 -15.89
CA ALA A 11 12.03 -13.53 -16.12
C ALA A 11 12.75 -13.18 -14.81
N THR A 12 13.83 -13.89 -14.49
CA THR A 12 14.66 -13.60 -13.30
C THR A 12 15.47 -12.32 -13.54
N PHE A 13 15.07 -11.20 -12.92
CA PHE A 13 15.76 -9.92 -13.06
C PHE A 13 16.97 -9.83 -12.11
N ILE A 14 18.09 -10.45 -12.50
CA ILE A 14 19.36 -10.33 -11.76
C ILE A 14 19.99 -8.97 -12.09
N VAL A 15 19.85 -8.00 -11.17
CA VAL A 15 20.61 -6.75 -11.22
C VAL A 15 22.04 -7.02 -10.75
N VAL A 16 22.95 -7.19 -11.72
CA VAL A 16 24.38 -7.31 -11.42
C VAL A 16 24.94 -5.92 -11.08
N LEU A 17 25.18 -5.66 -9.80
CA LEU A 17 25.88 -4.47 -9.32
C LEU A 17 27.40 -4.57 -9.63
N LEU A 18 27.75 -4.36 -10.89
CA LEU A 18 29.13 -4.14 -11.33
C LEU A 18 29.56 -2.70 -11.00
N GLY A 19 30.20 -2.53 -9.86
CA GLY A 19 30.83 -1.25 -9.49
C GLY A 19 31.99 -0.92 -10.44
N SER A 20 31.98 0.29 -11.00
CA SER A 20 33.12 0.84 -11.75
C SER A 20 33.19 2.36 -11.60
N GLN A 21 34.40 2.88 -11.38
CA GLN A 21 34.67 4.32 -11.44
C GLN A 21 34.72 4.74 -12.90
N PHE A 22 33.96 5.77 -13.30
CA PHE A 22 34.10 6.40 -14.60
C PHE A 22 34.55 7.85 -14.47
N TYR A 23 35.80 8.09 -14.85
CA TYR A 23 36.33 9.42 -15.14
C TYR A 23 36.04 9.77 -16.61
N GLY A 24 35.47 10.96 -16.85
CA GLY A 24 35.75 11.73 -18.06
C GLY A 24 34.63 11.89 -19.09
N ILE A 25 34.63 13.08 -19.68
CA ILE A 25 33.94 13.51 -20.91
C ILE A 25 32.40 13.51 -20.83
N GLY A 26 31.81 14.70 -20.94
CA GLY A 26 30.37 14.89 -20.81
C GLY A 26 29.63 14.94 -22.14
N MET A 27 28.48 14.26 -22.17
CA MET A 27 27.27 14.83 -22.76
C MET A 27 26.20 14.89 -21.68
N ALA A 28 25.51 16.02 -21.55
CA ALA A 28 24.32 16.11 -20.71
C ALA A 28 23.14 15.57 -21.53
N SER A 29 22.81 14.28 -21.37
CA SER A 29 21.73 13.66 -22.11
C SER A 29 20.37 14.18 -21.63
N SER A 30 19.75 15.02 -22.45
CA SER A 30 18.37 15.50 -22.27
C SER A 30 17.31 14.41 -22.54
N GLU A 31 17.69 13.14 -22.38
CA GLU A 31 16.87 11.95 -22.65
C GLU A 31 16.14 11.46 -21.39
N GLN A 32 16.62 11.84 -20.20
CA GLN A 32 16.00 11.41 -18.95
C GLN A 32 14.63 12.09 -18.76
N THR A 33 13.56 11.29 -18.68
CA THR A 33 12.19 11.79 -18.56
C THR A 33 11.72 11.84 -17.10
N LEU A 34 10.69 12.64 -16.85
CA LEU A 34 10.02 12.64 -15.54
C LEU A 34 9.34 11.30 -15.21
N ASP A 35 8.98 10.48 -16.20
CA ASP A 35 8.40 9.15 -15.96
C ASP A 35 9.47 8.12 -15.53
N GLN A 36 10.68 8.21 -16.06
CA GLN A 36 11.83 7.43 -15.56
C GLN A 36 12.22 7.84 -14.14
N LEU A 37 12.20 9.15 -13.84
CA LEU A 37 12.40 9.67 -12.49
C LEU A 37 11.29 9.19 -11.54
N ARG A 38 10.02 9.24 -11.97
CA ARG A 38 8.85 8.75 -11.23
C ARG A 38 9.01 7.27 -10.85
N ALA A 39 9.33 6.41 -11.83
CA ALA A 39 9.54 4.98 -11.60
C ALA A 39 10.73 4.71 -10.65
N SER A 40 11.82 5.47 -10.78
CA SER A 40 12.99 5.36 -9.91
C SER A 40 12.66 5.76 -8.47
N ILE A 41 11.91 6.85 -8.26
CA ILE A 41 11.46 7.27 -6.92
C ILE A 41 10.53 6.20 -6.32
N PHE A 42 9.56 5.70 -7.09
CA PHE A 42 8.61 4.68 -6.64
C PHE A 42 9.31 3.43 -6.08
N ALA A 43 10.26 2.85 -6.83
CA ALA A 43 10.98 1.65 -6.41
C ALA A 43 11.73 1.80 -5.06
N ARG A 44 12.19 3.01 -4.73
CA ARG A 44 12.89 3.29 -3.45
C ARG A 44 11.92 3.55 -2.30
N LEU A 45 10.71 4.03 -2.59
CA LEU A 45 9.61 4.13 -1.62
C LEU A 45 8.98 2.75 -1.34
N GLU A 46 8.90 1.88 -2.34
CA GLU A 46 8.58 0.44 -2.15
C GLU A 46 9.58 -0.21 -1.20
N ALA A 47 10.88 0.04 -1.38
CA ALA A 47 11.95 -0.37 -0.47
C ALA A 47 11.97 0.38 0.89
N ARG A 48 11.04 1.31 1.13
CA ARG A 48 10.91 2.14 2.34
C ARG A 48 12.20 2.91 2.69
N GLU A 49 12.95 3.37 1.68
CA GLU A 49 14.12 4.22 1.91
C GLU A 49 13.71 5.58 2.50
N THR A 50 14.37 5.99 3.58
CA THR A 50 14.08 7.26 4.29
C THR A 50 14.88 8.45 3.76
N ARG A 51 15.93 8.21 2.95
CA ARG A 51 16.74 9.22 2.27
C ARG A 51 17.02 8.80 0.84
N ILE A 52 16.42 9.52 -0.10
CA ILE A 52 16.35 9.21 -1.52
C ILE A 52 17.01 10.34 -2.32
N ASP A 53 18.26 10.10 -2.72
CA ASP A 53 19.05 11.00 -3.57
C ASP A 53 18.96 10.61 -5.05
N PHE A 54 18.68 11.57 -5.94
CA PHE A 54 18.73 11.40 -7.39
C PHE A 54 19.37 12.60 -8.08
N ASP A 55 20.25 12.35 -9.05
CA ASP A 55 20.69 13.38 -10.00
C ASP A 55 19.81 13.29 -11.27
N TYR A 56 19.21 14.42 -11.66
CA TYR A 56 18.36 14.52 -12.83
C TYR A 56 18.98 15.43 -13.90
N VAL A 57 19.12 14.93 -15.13
CA VAL A 57 19.78 15.60 -16.27
C VAL A 57 18.83 16.03 -17.39
N GLY A 58 17.54 15.67 -17.30
CA GLY A 58 16.49 16.12 -18.23
C GLY A 58 16.05 17.58 -18.04
N ASP A 59 14.86 17.95 -18.54
CA ASP A 59 14.37 19.34 -18.46
C ASP A 59 14.15 19.79 -17.00
N ARG A 60 15.05 20.64 -16.51
CA ARG A 60 15.03 21.21 -15.16
C ARG A 60 13.89 22.21 -14.92
N LYS A 61 13.36 22.85 -15.97
CA LYS A 61 12.15 23.70 -15.87
C LYS A 61 10.92 22.82 -15.69
N GLU A 62 10.81 21.75 -16.48
CA GLU A 62 9.71 20.79 -16.35
C GLU A 62 9.72 20.13 -14.96
N LEU A 63 10.89 19.66 -14.51
CA LEU A 63 11.09 19.14 -13.16
C LEU A 63 10.63 20.14 -12.09
N SER A 64 11.09 21.39 -12.17
CA SER A 64 10.71 22.41 -11.18
C SER A 64 9.21 22.71 -11.16
N ALA A 65 8.53 22.61 -12.31
CA ALA A 65 7.09 22.85 -12.42
C ALA A 65 6.25 21.63 -11.99
N ARG A 66 6.77 20.41 -12.19
CA ARG A 66 5.99 19.16 -12.03
C ARG A 66 6.38 18.29 -10.83
N ILE A 67 7.51 18.52 -10.15
CA ILE A 67 7.97 17.65 -9.04
C ILE A 67 6.90 17.46 -7.93
N GLY A 68 6.15 18.51 -7.60
CA GLY A 68 5.10 18.43 -6.57
C GLY A 68 3.91 17.55 -6.96
N SER A 69 3.52 17.52 -8.24
CA SER A 69 2.46 16.63 -8.74
C SER A 69 3.00 15.24 -9.10
N LEU A 70 4.27 15.14 -9.48
CA LEU A 70 5.00 13.88 -9.65
C LEU A 70 5.05 13.12 -8.32
N LEU A 71 5.54 13.73 -7.24
CA LEU A 71 5.64 13.07 -5.92
C LEU A 71 4.26 12.63 -5.40
N LYS A 72 3.26 13.52 -5.42
CA LYS A 72 1.86 13.16 -5.09
C LYS A 72 1.37 11.98 -5.94
N GLY A 73 1.67 12.00 -7.24
CA GLY A 73 1.32 10.95 -8.18
C GLY A 73 2.07 9.63 -7.96
N VAL A 74 3.26 9.65 -7.35
CA VAL A 74 4.03 8.45 -6.97
C VAL A 74 3.45 7.82 -5.71
N PHE A 75 3.20 8.59 -4.65
CA PHE A 75 2.61 8.07 -3.42
C PHE A 75 1.24 7.43 -3.69
N ALA A 76 0.43 8.03 -4.57
CA ALA A 76 -0.87 7.49 -4.99
C ALA A 76 -0.82 6.28 -5.96
N GLN A 77 0.34 5.63 -6.16
CA GLN A 77 0.43 4.39 -6.96
C GLN A 77 0.10 3.12 -6.16
N ASP A 78 0.36 3.11 -4.87
CA ASP A 78 0.09 2.00 -3.96
C ASP A 78 -0.51 2.54 -2.67
N ASP A 79 -1.73 2.11 -2.34
CA ASP A 79 -2.47 2.66 -1.19
C ASP A 79 -1.76 2.35 0.14
N TYR A 80 -1.11 1.19 0.23
CA TYR A 80 -0.39 0.75 1.43
C TYR A 80 0.88 1.58 1.68
N LEU A 81 1.62 1.97 0.64
CA LEU A 81 2.65 2.99 0.71
C LEU A 81 2.05 4.35 1.11
N ALA A 82 0.95 4.78 0.47
CA ALA A 82 0.37 6.10 0.71
C ALA A 82 0.00 6.33 2.19
N TYR A 83 -0.65 5.36 2.83
CA TYR A 83 -1.04 5.44 4.26
C TYR A 83 0.11 5.18 5.25
N ASN A 84 1.22 4.60 4.81
CA ASN A 84 2.41 4.42 5.63
C ASN A 84 3.42 5.58 5.52
N VAL A 85 3.25 6.54 4.61
CA VAL A 85 4.04 7.77 4.59
C VAL A 85 3.44 8.77 5.57
N ASP A 86 4.17 9.08 6.64
CA ASP A 86 3.77 10.10 7.61
C ASP A 86 4.01 11.51 7.05
N SER A 87 5.24 11.74 6.59
CA SER A 87 5.67 13.06 6.12
C SER A 87 6.88 12.95 5.19
N TYR A 88 7.03 13.92 4.29
CA TYR A 88 8.18 13.97 3.38
C TYR A 88 8.63 15.41 3.12
N LEU A 89 9.92 15.59 2.86
CA LEU A 89 10.55 16.85 2.49
C LEU A 89 11.47 16.61 1.29
N TYR A 90 11.40 17.45 0.26
CA TYR A 90 12.30 17.37 -0.89
C TYR A 90 13.04 18.68 -1.12
N THR A 91 14.27 18.58 -1.60
CA THR A 91 15.10 19.72 -2.01
C THR A 91 15.71 19.46 -3.38
N ILE A 92 15.67 20.46 -4.27
CA ILE A 92 16.32 20.42 -5.58
C ILE A 92 17.47 21.44 -5.56
N ARG A 93 18.68 21.01 -5.91
CA ARG A 93 19.87 21.86 -6.03
C ARG A 93 20.48 21.66 -7.42
N THR A 94 20.55 22.70 -8.24
CA THR A 94 21.21 22.63 -9.54
C THR A 94 22.72 22.79 -9.37
N ARG A 95 23.52 21.83 -9.87
CA ARG A 95 24.98 21.90 -9.86
C ARG A 95 25.54 21.14 -11.07
N ASN A 96 26.56 21.70 -11.72
CA ASN A 96 27.31 21.06 -12.82
C ASN A 96 26.43 20.50 -13.96
N GLY A 97 25.29 21.14 -14.26
CA GLY A 97 24.34 20.71 -15.29
C GLY A 97 23.21 19.80 -14.81
N ALA A 98 23.40 19.06 -13.71
CA ALA A 98 22.35 18.23 -13.11
C ALA A 98 21.50 19.01 -12.10
N ALA A 99 20.27 18.57 -11.88
CA ALA A 99 19.44 18.92 -10.74
C ALA A 99 19.49 17.79 -9.72
N LYS A 100 20.23 17.97 -8.62
CA LYS A 100 20.26 17.01 -7.51
C LYS A 100 19.01 17.14 -6.66
N ILE A 101 18.16 16.13 -6.71
CA ILE A 101 16.97 15.93 -5.88
C ILE A 101 17.40 15.14 -4.64
N ASN A 102 16.97 15.60 -3.46
CA ASN A 102 17.21 14.94 -2.18
C ASN A 102 15.84 14.90 -1.49
N LEU A 103 15.25 13.71 -1.38
CA LEU A 103 13.94 13.44 -0.78
C LEU A 103 14.15 12.69 0.55
N ALA A 104 13.68 13.27 1.65
CA ALA A 104 13.61 12.63 2.95
C ALA A 104 12.16 12.22 3.23
N VAL A 105 11.96 11.01 3.76
CA VAL A 105 10.63 10.45 4.04
C VAL A 105 10.63 9.83 5.45
N ALA A 106 9.62 10.17 6.24
CA ALA A 106 9.26 9.47 7.45
C ALA A 106 8.09 8.53 7.14
N TYR A 107 8.19 7.29 7.62
CA TYR A 107 7.14 6.28 7.52
C TYR A 107 6.58 5.96 8.90
N ARG A 108 5.31 5.54 8.93
CA ARG A 108 4.67 4.97 10.11
C ARG A 108 5.11 3.52 10.33
N GLU A 109 5.26 2.78 9.24
CA GLU A 109 5.78 1.40 9.21
C GLU A 109 7.09 1.35 8.41
N SER A 110 8.17 0.87 9.02
CA SER A 110 9.50 0.78 8.39
C SER A 110 9.64 -0.45 7.46
N ALA A 111 10.73 -0.47 6.68
CA ALA A 111 11.10 -1.61 5.83
C ALA A 111 11.09 -2.96 6.58
N VAL A 112 11.55 -2.96 7.84
CA VAL A 112 11.64 -4.17 8.67
C VAL A 112 10.24 -4.59 9.14
N GLU A 113 9.43 -3.64 9.57
CA GLU A 113 8.07 -3.89 10.06
C GLU A 113 7.16 -4.38 8.93
N THR A 114 7.18 -3.76 7.74
CA THR A 114 6.49 -4.26 6.55
C THR A 114 6.97 -5.68 6.17
N SER A 115 8.27 -5.99 6.31
CA SER A 115 8.78 -7.35 6.05
C SER A 115 8.27 -8.39 7.07
N ILE A 116 8.06 -7.99 8.32
CA ILE A 116 7.47 -8.84 9.37
C ILE A 116 5.97 -9.04 9.12
N VAL A 117 5.25 -8.00 8.68
CA VAL A 117 3.85 -8.12 8.25
C VAL A 117 3.73 -9.13 7.10
N ASP A 118 4.51 -8.96 6.04
CA ASP A 118 4.53 -9.88 4.90
C ASP A 118 4.81 -11.33 5.31
N ALA A 119 5.82 -11.56 6.16
CA ALA A 119 6.18 -12.88 6.63
C ALA A 119 5.07 -13.53 7.48
N LYS A 120 4.50 -12.78 8.43
CA LYS A 120 3.40 -13.24 9.28
C LYS A 120 2.13 -13.53 8.47
N VAL A 121 1.71 -12.61 7.61
CA VAL A 121 0.49 -12.78 6.79
C VAL A 121 0.63 -14.00 5.87
N ARG A 122 1.77 -14.18 5.20
CA ARG A 122 2.02 -15.37 4.36
C ARG A 122 2.01 -16.68 5.15
N ALA A 123 2.38 -16.68 6.42
CA ALA A 123 2.31 -17.86 7.29
C ALA A 123 0.89 -18.13 7.82
N LEU A 124 0.09 -17.09 8.06
CA LEU A 124 -1.28 -17.19 8.59
C LEU A 124 -2.32 -17.57 7.51
N LEU A 125 -2.22 -16.98 6.31
CA LEU A 125 -3.22 -17.14 5.24
C LEU A 125 -3.56 -18.61 4.90
N PRO A 126 -2.62 -19.56 4.80
CA PRO A 126 -2.96 -20.97 4.54
C PRO A 126 -3.88 -21.60 5.59
N GLY A 127 -3.77 -21.18 6.86
CA GLY A 127 -4.65 -21.64 7.95
C GLY A 127 -6.01 -20.95 7.91
N ILE A 128 -6.02 -19.63 7.74
CA ILE A 128 -7.24 -18.80 7.63
C ILE A 128 -8.11 -19.28 6.46
N LEU A 129 -7.50 -19.54 5.31
CA LEU A 129 -8.21 -19.88 4.08
C LEU A 129 -8.51 -21.39 3.93
N ALA A 130 -8.09 -22.24 4.87
CA ALA A 130 -8.12 -23.71 4.74
C ALA A 130 -9.52 -24.29 4.43
N ASN A 131 -10.58 -23.69 4.98
CA ASN A 131 -11.97 -24.09 4.76
C ASN A 131 -12.76 -23.07 3.90
N ALA A 132 -12.09 -22.02 3.41
CA ALA A 132 -12.69 -20.90 2.71
C ALA A 132 -12.70 -21.13 1.19
N ALA A 133 -13.66 -21.92 0.70
CA ALA A 133 -13.76 -22.20 -0.73
C ALA A 133 -14.38 -21.02 -1.51
N GLY A 134 -13.58 -20.29 -2.27
CA GLY A 134 -14.03 -19.21 -3.18
C GLY A 134 -14.09 -17.82 -2.54
N GLU A 135 -13.99 -16.79 -3.39
CA GLU A 135 -13.59 -15.43 -3.01
C GLU A 135 -14.40 -14.80 -1.87
N GLU A 136 -15.73 -14.91 -1.85
CA GLU A 136 -16.57 -14.34 -0.77
C GLU A 136 -16.23 -14.95 0.60
N ARG A 137 -16.02 -16.27 0.67
CA ARG A 137 -15.65 -16.96 1.91
C ARG A 137 -14.20 -16.70 2.30
N GLN A 138 -13.31 -16.45 1.33
CA GLN A 138 -11.92 -16.10 1.58
C GLN A 138 -11.78 -14.67 2.12
N ALA A 139 -12.49 -13.71 1.53
CA ALA A 139 -12.62 -12.35 2.05
C ALA A 139 -13.24 -12.36 3.46
N ARG A 140 -14.28 -13.17 3.68
CA ARG A 140 -14.89 -13.37 5.01
C ARG A 140 -13.89 -13.93 6.01
N ALA A 141 -13.17 -15.01 5.68
CA ALA A 141 -12.20 -15.60 6.60
C ALA A 141 -11.07 -14.62 6.98
N ILE A 142 -10.64 -13.76 6.06
CA ILE A 142 -9.67 -12.68 6.34
C ILE A 142 -10.26 -11.61 7.26
N HIS A 143 -11.48 -11.15 6.95
CA HIS A 143 -12.23 -10.20 7.77
C HIS A 143 -12.43 -10.72 9.21
N ASP A 144 -12.98 -11.91 9.35
CA ASP A 144 -13.30 -12.54 10.63
C ASP A 144 -12.03 -12.78 11.46
N TRP A 145 -10.90 -13.10 10.80
CA TRP A 145 -9.62 -13.21 11.48
C TRP A 145 -9.17 -11.87 12.05
N ILE A 146 -9.24 -10.77 11.28
CA ILE A 146 -8.87 -9.43 11.77
C ILE A 146 -9.77 -9.02 12.95
N VAL A 147 -11.09 -9.13 12.81
CA VAL A 147 -12.07 -8.75 13.85
C VAL A 147 -11.94 -9.61 15.13
N THR A 148 -11.33 -10.80 15.07
CA THR A 148 -11.08 -11.64 16.27
C THR A 148 -9.67 -11.57 16.83
N HIS A 149 -8.75 -10.84 16.19
CA HIS A 149 -7.33 -10.76 16.58
C HIS A 149 -6.81 -9.31 16.74
N VAL A 150 -7.62 -8.30 16.42
CA VAL A 150 -7.32 -6.88 16.62
C VAL A 150 -8.48 -6.25 17.40
N ALA A 151 -8.17 -5.48 18.45
CA ALA A 151 -9.13 -4.70 19.23
C ALA A 151 -8.88 -3.19 19.09
N TYR A 152 -9.94 -2.40 19.00
CA TYR A 152 -9.84 -0.98 18.65
C TYR A 152 -9.05 -0.13 19.66
N ASP A 153 -8.06 0.63 19.18
CA ASP A 153 -7.21 1.49 20.02
C ASP A 153 -7.88 2.82 20.37
N GLU A 154 -8.65 2.84 21.47
CA GLU A 154 -9.23 4.07 22.03
C GLU A 154 -8.18 5.12 22.49
N SER A 155 -6.89 4.73 22.62
CA SER A 155 -5.81 5.66 22.97
C SER A 155 -5.17 6.36 21.75
N LEU A 156 -5.53 5.94 20.54
CA LEU A 156 -5.09 6.52 19.26
C LEU A 156 -3.54 6.59 19.11
N GLN A 157 -2.83 5.53 19.48
CA GLN A 157 -1.36 5.43 19.38
C GLN A 157 -0.89 4.46 18.28
N HIS A 158 -1.69 3.46 17.92
CA HIS A 158 -1.36 2.39 16.98
C HIS A 158 -2.04 2.61 15.62
N TYR A 159 -1.29 2.60 14.51
CA TYR A 159 -1.74 3.09 13.19
C TYR A 159 -1.36 2.19 12.00
N THR A 160 -0.55 1.16 12.20
CA THR A 160 0.06 0.36 11.12
C THR A 160 -0.51 -1.05 11.06
N ALA A 161 -0.28 -1.77 9.95
CA ALA A 161 -0.58 -3.20 9.93
C ALA A 161 0.35 -3.97 10.87
N TYR A 162 1.60 -3.51 11.03
CA TYR A 162 2.53 -4.05 12.02
C TYR A 162 1.98 -3.98 13.44
N ASP A 163 1.41 -2.84 13.88
CA ASP A 163 0.76 -2.72 15.19
C ASP A 163 -0.37 -3.75 15.32
N ALA A 164 -1.37 -3.66 14.45
CA ALA A 164 -2.54 -4.54 14.45
C ALA A 164 -2.16 -6.04 14.49
N LEU A 165 -1.09 -6.44 13.77
CA LEU A 165 -0.63 -7.81 13.65
C LEU A 165 0.42 -8.25 14.72
N THR A 166 0.88 -7.34 15.59
CA THR A 166 1.91 -7.65 16.61
C THR A 166 1.52 -7.31 18.03
N SER A 167 0.79 -6.21 18.27
CA SER A 167 0.18 -5.88 19.56
C SER A 167 -1.26 -6.39 19.68
N GLY A 168 -1.94 -6.63 18.55
CA GLY A 168 -3.36 -6.95 18.53
C GLY A 168 -4.26 -5.73 18.75
N THR A 169 -3.78 -4.52 18.49
CA THR A 169 -4.60 -3.29 18.60
C THR A 169 -4.20 -2.22 17.59
N SER A 170 -5.18 -1.42 17.14
CA SER A 170 -4.99 -0.31 16.18
C SER A 170 -6.22 0.60 16.08
N VAL A 171 -6.04 1.79 15.52
CA VAL A 171 -7.14 2.59 14.96
C VAL A 171 -7.54 2.08 13.56
N CYS A 172 -8.61 2.63 12.98
CA CYS A 172 -9.12 2.25 11.66
C CYS A 172 -8.06 2.12 10.55
N GLN A 173 -7.04 2.99 10.55
CA GLN A 173 -5.93 2.90 9.58
C GLN A 173 -5.18 1.57 9.66
N GLY A 174 -4.89 1.05 10.87
CA GLY A 174 -4.17 -0.21 11.05
C GLY A 174 -5.01 -1.42 10.61
N TYR A 175 -6.33 -1.39 10.89
CA TYR A 175 -7.28 -2.38 10.38
C TYR A 175 -7.29 -2.37 8.84
N ALA A 176 -7.45 -1.19 8.22
CA ALA A 176 -7.53 -1.05 6.78
C ALA A 176 -6.22 -1.40 6.05
N LEU A 177 -5.06 -1.10 6.65
CA LEU A 177 -3.74 -1.53 6.16
C LEU A 177 -3.56 -3.05 6.25
N LEU A 178 -3.90 -3.65 7.40
CA LEU A 178 -3.79 -5.10 7.60
C LEU A 178 -4.73 -5.87 6.67
N ALA A 179 -5.99 -5.45 6.58
CA ALA A 179 -6.98 -6.01 5.66
C ALA A 179 -6.55 -5.86 4.19
N PHE A 180 -6.05 -4.70 3.77
CA PHE A 180 -5.47 -4.52 2.44
C PHE A 180 -4.34 -5.52 2.19
N ARG A 181 -3.38 -5.66 3.12
CA ARG A 181 -2.22 -6.52 2.91
C ARG A 181 -2.57 -8.01 2.93
N MET A 182 -3.50 -8.44 3.79
CA MET A 182 -4.01 -9.81 3.81
C MET A 182 -4.78 -10.16 2.53
N LEU A 183 -5.66 -9.28 2.05
CA LEU A 183 -6.38 -9.45 0.79
C LEU A 183 -5.42 -9.49 -0.41
N GLN A 184 -4.50 -8.53 -0.50
CA GLN A 184 -3.50 -8.45 -1.58
C GLN A 184 -2.61 -9.70 -1.62
N LEU A 185 -2.18 -10.21 -0.47
CA LEU A 185 -1.36 -11.43 -0.38
C LEU A 185 -2.17 -12.73 -0.57
N ALA A 186 -3.49 -12.69 -0.41
CA ALA A 186 -4.41 -13.75 -0.80
C ALA A 186 -4.80 -13.70 -2.29
N GLY A 187 -4.37 -12.67 -3.04
CA GLY A 187 -4.57 -12.54 -4.49
C GLY A 187 -5.74 -11.65 -4.92
N PHE A 188 -6.38 -10.92 -4.00
CA PHE A 188 -7.49 -10.03 -4.31
C PHE A 188 -7.03 -8.69 -4.88
N GLU A 189 -7.81 -8.14 -5.82
CA GLU A 189 -7.81 -6.70 -6.07
C GLU A 189 -8.47 -6.00 -4.87
N THR A 190 -7.76 -5.08 -4.23
CA THR A 190 -8.20 -4.34 -3.03
C THR A 190 -7.68 -2.90 -3.07
N ARG A 191 -8.39 -1.98 -2.43
CA ARG A 191 -8.06 -0.55 -2.28
C ARG A 191 -8.32 -0.09 -0.85
N ILE A 192 -7.66 1.00 -0.44
CA ILE A 192 -7.95 1.70 0.83
C ILE A 192 -8.79 2.96 0.53
N VAL A 193 -9.94 3.06 1.20
CA VAL A 193 -10.90 4.16 1.05
C VAL A 193 -10.65 5.22 2.11
N GLU A 194 -10.49 6.47 1.68
CA GLU A 194 -10.46 7.64 2.56
C GLU A 194 -11.84 8.30 2.57
N GLY A 195 -12.34 8.59 3.78
CA GLY A 195 -13.62 9.25 3.92
C GLY A 195 -13.89 9.82 5.31
N SER A 196 -15.16 10.06 5.56
CA SER A 196 -15.67 10.55 6.84
C SER A 196 -16.98 9.87 7.22
N VAL A 197 -17.16 9.73 8.51
CA VAL A 197 -18.36 9.23 9.21
C VAL A 197 -18.78 10.25 10.25
N GLN A 198 -19.90 10.05 10.95
CA GLN A 198 -20.41 11.02 11.94
C GLN A 198 -19.39 11.40 13.03
N SER A 199 -18.48 10.48 13.41
CA SER A 199 -17.45 10.72 14.43
C SER A 199 -16.16 11.39 13.91
N GLY A 200 -15.97 11.53 12.60
CA GLY A 200 -14.79 12.20 12.03
C GLY A 200 -14.23 11.54 10.75
N SER A 201 -12.92 11.69 10.54
CA SER A 201 -12.20 11.03 9.45
C SER A 201 -12.15 9.52 9.67
N HIS A 202 -12.31 8.73 8.60
CA HIS A 202 -12.31 7.26 8.68
C HIS A 202 -11.65 6.62 7.46
N VAL A 203 -11.19 5.38 7.64
CA VAL A 203 -10.41 4.61 6.66
C VAL A 203 -10.85 3.16 6.68
N TRP A 204 -11.21 2.61 5.52
CA TRP A 204 -11.68 1.23 5.35
C TRP A 204 -11.25 0.68 3.99
N ASN A 205 -11.75 -0.49 3.56
CA ASN A 205 -11.37 -1.11 2.30
C ASN A 205 -12.49 -1.19 1.26
N LEU A 206 -12.06 -1.24 -0.01
CA LEU A 206 -12.83 -1.83 -1.11
C LEU A 206 -12.12 -3.12 -1.52
N VAL A 207 -12.86 -4.21 -1.66
CA VAL A 207 -12.37 -5.52 -2.10
C VAL A 207 -13.17 -5.99 -3.32
N LYS A 208 -12.49 -6.60 -4.28
CA LYS A 208 -13.12 -7.18 -5.47
C LYS A 208 -13.41 -8.66 -5.25
N VAL A 209 -14.67 -9.06 -5.34
CA VAL A 209 -15.17 -10.42 -5.11
C VAL A 209 -16.05 -10.84 -6.29
N ASN A 210 -15.78 -11.99 -6.88
CA ASN A 210 -16.43 -12.54 -8.08
C ASN A 210 -16.49 -11.52 -9.24
N GLY A 211 -15.46 -10.67 -9.36
CA GLY A 211 -15.32 -9.63 -10.38
C GLY A 211 -15.97 -8.28 -10.07
N ARG A 212 -16.77 -8.17 -9.00
CA ARG A 212 -17.43 -6.93 -8.54
C ARG A 212 -16.74 -6.34 -7.31
N TRP A 213 -16.84 -5.02 -7.12
CA TRP A 213 -16.29 -4.36 -5.94
C TRP A 213 -17.32 -4.27 -4.81
N TYR A 214 -16.83 -4.32 -3.58
CA TYR A 214 -17.62 -4.18 -2.35
C TYR A 214 -16.81 -3.47 -1.27
N HIS A 215 -17.45 -2.60 -0.48
CA HIS A 215 -16.80 -2.08 0.72
C HIS A 215 -16.71 -3.17 1.79
N MET A 216 -15.63 -3.11 2.57
CA MET A 216 -15.41 -3.96 3.73
C MET A 216 -14.76 -3.09 4.82
N ASP A 217 -15.45 -2.92 5.94
CA ASP A 217 -14.90 -2.21 7.10
C ASP A 217 -14.86 -3.11 8.33
N ALA A 218 -13.70 -3.73 8.53
CA ALA A 218 -13.42 -4.55 9.72
C ALA A 218 -13.35 -3.71 11.02
N THR A 219 -13.30 -2.38 10.95
CA THR A 219 -13.30 -1.51 12.14
C THR A 219 -14.71 -1.33 12.70
N TRP A 220 -15.70 -1.10 11.83
CA TRP A 220 -17.10 -0.93 12.25
C TRP A 220 -17.85 -2.26 12.41
N ASP A 221 -17.27 -3.37 11.93
CA ASP A 221 -17.69 -4.73 12.29
C ASP A 221 -16.97 -5.31 13.52
N ASP A 222 -16.00 -4.60 14.10
CA ASP A 222 -15.46 -4.87 15.45
C ASP A 222 -16.41 -4.30 16.54
N PRO A 223 -16.95 -5.13 17.46
CA PRO A 223 -17.85 -4.65 18.51
C PRO A 223 -17.13 -3.84 19.59
N VAL A 224 -17.27 -2.51 19.59
CA VAL A 224 -16.76 -1.65 20.69
C VAL A 224 -17.74 -1.61 21.88
N PRO A 225 -17.26 -1.71 23.15
CA PRO A 225 -15.93 -2.18 23.55
C PRO A 225 -15.77 -3.68 23.25
N ASP A 226 -14.54 -4.08 22.95
CA ASP A 226 -14.14 -5.41 22.44
C ASP A 226 -14.86 -6.57 23.14
N ARG A 227 -15.23 -7.57 22.34
CA ARG A 227 -15.86 -8.81 22.77
C ARG A 227 -15.13 -9.97 22.10
N PRO A 228 -14.04 -10.47 22.70
CA PRO A 228 -13.16 -11.46 22.07
C PRO A 228 -13.91 -12.64 21.43
N GLY A 229 -13.68 -12.84 20.13
CA GLY A 229 -14.33 -13.89 19.34
C GLY A 229 -15.71 -13.54 18.77
N ARG A 230 -16.20 -12.30 18.90
CA ARG A 230 -17.48 -11.84 18.31
C ARG A 230 -17.24 -10.96 17.08
N VAL A 231 -17.78 -11.40 15.94
CA VAL A 231 -17.65 -10.70 14.64
C VAL A 231 -18.97 -10.03 14.24
N GLY A 232 -18.91 -8.78 13.78
CA GLY A 232 -20.00 -8.07 13.10
C GLY A 232 -20.03 -8.38 11.59
N TYR A 233 -21.15 -8.06 10.93
CA TYR A 233 -21.29 -8.16 9.46
C TYR A 233 -22.20 -7.06 8.88
N ALA A 234 -22.31 -5.93 9.59
CA ALA A 234 -23.04 -4.75 9.17
C ALA A 234 -22.33 -4.00 8.03
N TYR A 235 -21.00 -4.11 7.92
CA TYR A 235 -20.15 -3.41 6.94
C TYR A 235 -19.28 -4.35 6.09
N PHE A 236 -19.49 -5.66 6.20
CA PHE A 236 -18.94 -6.68 5.29
C PHE A 236 -19.66 -6.72 3.93
N LEU A 237 -18.88 -6.62 2.85
CA LEU A 237 -19.28 -6.67 1.43
C LEU A 237 -20.50 -5.79 1.06
N LYS A 238 -20.38 -4.47 1.27
CA LYS A 238 -21.44 -3.48 1.02
C LYS A 238 -21.35 -2.89 -0.39
N THR A 239 -22.49 -2.58 -0.98
CA THR A 239 -22.58 -1.74 -2.19
C THR A 239 -22.49 -0.25 -1.83
N ASP A 240 -22.20 0.62 -2.80
CA ASP A 240 -22.08 2.08 -2.55
C ASP A 240 -23.33 2.61 -1.84
N ALA A 241 -24.53 2.33 -2.39
CA ALA A 241 -25.83 2.75 -1.85
C ALA A 241 -26.23 2.09 -0.49
N GLN A 242 -25.42 1.18 0.03
CA GLN A 242 -25.53 0.72 1.42
C GLN A 242 -24.55 1.45 2.35
N MET A 243 -23.36 1.80 1.86
CA MET A 243 -22.28 2.46 2.62
C MET A 243 -22.51 3.98 2.73
N GLU A 244 -23.07 4.63 1.70
CA GLU A 244 -23.41 6.06 1.64
C GLU A 244 -24.44 6.53 2.71
N ARG A 245 -24.94 5.61 3.55
CA ARG A 245 -25.93 5.91 4.60
C ARG A 245 -25.31 6.60 5.82
N ASP A 246 -24.05 6.28 6.08
CA ASP A 246 -23.28 6.71 7.27
C ASP A 246 -21.81 7.02 6.94
N HIS A 247 -21.29 6.52 5.82
CA HIS A 247 -19.97 6.85 5.28
C HIS A 247 -20.05 7.80 4.07
N GLN A 248 -19.01 8.62 3.89
CA GLN A 248 -18.85 9.49 2.72
C GLN A 248 -17.39 9.48 2.27
N TRP A 249 -17.12 9.38 0.96
CA TRP A 249 -15.78 9.43 0.39
C TRP A 249 -15.68 10.48 -0.73
N THR A 250 -14.53 11.13 -0.84
CA THR A 250 -14.33 12.29 -1.74
C THR A 250 -13.47 11.99 -2.96
N LYS A 251 -12.70 10.90 -2.92
CA LYS A 251 -11.86 10.40 -4.03
C LYS A 251 -12.70 9.48 -4.92
N ARG A 252 -12.33 9.38 -6.21
CA ARG A 252 -12.95 8.41 -7.13
C ARG A 252 -12.35 7.02 -6.92
N TYR A 253 -13.21 6.09 -6.52
CA TYR A 253 -12.91 4.67 -6.40
C TYR A 253 -13.71 3.87 -7.46
N PRO A 254 -13.42 2.57 -7.66
CA PRO A 254 -14.34 1.66 -8.35
C PRO A 254 -15.69 1.61 -7.61
N ALA A 255 -16.80 1.64 -8.34
CA ALA A 255 -18.15 1.56 -7.77
C ALA A 255 -18.47 0.15 -7.27
N ALA A 256 -19.20 0.04 -6.16
CA ALA A 256 -19.55 -1.23 -5.50
C ALA A 256 -21.01 -1.67 -5.76
N GLU A 257 -21.20 -2.91 -6.24
CA GLU A 257 -22.43 -3.41 -6.92
C GLU A 257 -23.03 -4.76 -6.44
#